data_AF-A0A352KMQ9-F1
#
_entry.id   AF-A0A352KMQ9-F1
#
_cell.length_a   1.000
_cell.length_b   1.000
_cell.length_c   1.000
_cell.angle_alpha   90.00
_cell.angle_beta   90.00
_cell.angle_gamma   90.00
#
_symmetry.space_group_name_H-M   'P 1'
#
loop_
_entity.id
_entity.type
_entity.pdbx_description
1 polymer ?
#
loop_
_entity_poly.entity_id
_entity_poly.type
_entity_poly.pdbx_seq_one_letter_code
_entity_poly.pdbx_strand_id
1 'polypeptide(L)'
;MSRIRIATRKSPLALWQSQHVKTLLEKFYPECRVELLPMVTQGDKILNQPLNKVGGKGLFVKELEQGLLSGVADIAVHSMKDVPVEFPDG
;
A
#
# COMPACT_ATOMS: atom_id res chain seq x y z
N MET A 1 8.45 18.31 -13.23
CA MET A 1 7.88 17.95 -11.92
C MET A 1 7.90 16.45 -11.80
N SER A 2 8.59 15.91 -10.79
CA SER A 2 8.55 14.48 -10.49
C SER A 2 7.21 14.15 -9.81
N ARG A 3 6.62 13.01 -10.17
CA ARG A 3 5.36 12.52 -9.60
C ARG A 3 5.63 11.19 -8.91
N ILE A 4 5.11 11.02 -7.70
CA ILE A 4 5.17 9.76 -6.94
C ILE A 4 3.73 9.30 -6.66
N ARG A 5 3.43 8.06 -7.03
CA ARG A 5 2.16 7.39 -6.80
C ARG A 5 2.31 6.39 -5.67
N ILE A 6 1.57 6.60 -4.59
CA ILE A 6 1.60 5.76 -3.40
C ILE A 6 0.44 4.75 -3.45
N ALA A 7 0.75 3.48 -3.61
CA ALA A 7 -0.22 2.40 -3.40
C ALA A 7 -0.56 2.29 -1.91
N THR A 8 -1.86 2.23 -1.59
CA THR A 8 -2.33 2.08 -0.20
C THR A 8 -3.65 1.35 -0.12
N ARG A 9 -3.96 0.77 1.04
CA ARG A 9 -5.29 0.21 1.33
C ARG A 9 -6.31 1.32 1.57
N LYS A 10 -7.59 0.97 1.39
CA LYS A 10 -8.72 1.90 1.63
C LYS A 10 -9.14 2.06 3.09
N SER A 11 -8.55 1.30 4.01
CA SER A 11 -8.90 1.43 5.43
C SER A 11 -8.52 2.81 5.96
N PRO A 12 -9.28 3.39 6.91
CA PRO A 12 -9.01 4.73 7.42
C PRO A 12 -7.57 4.89 7.94
N LEU A 13 -7.04 3.88 8.62
CA LEU A 13 -5.66 3.91 9.12
C LEU A 13 -4.62 3.89 8.01
N ALA A 14 -4.81 3.07 6.97
CA ALA A 14 -3.86 3.00 5.85
C ALA A 14 -3.83 4.32 5.06
N LEU A 15 -5.00 4.93 4.84
CA LEU A 15 -5.10 6.26 4.23
C LEU A 15 -4.40 7.32 5.07
N TRP A 16 -4.60 7.30 6.40
CA TRP A 16 -3.89 8.22 7.30
C TRP A 16 -2.37 8.05 7.23
N GLN A 17 -1.88 6.81 7.28
CA GLN A 17 -0.45 6.50 7.16
C GLN A 17 0.14 7.01 5.83
N SER A 18 -0.60 6.82 4.75
CA SER A 18 -0.17 7.23 3.41
C SER A 18 -0.21 8.75 3.23
N GLN A 19 -1.21 9.41 3.82
CA GLN A 19 -1.28 10.86 3.86
C GLN A 19 -0.14 11.46 4.69
N HIS A 20 0.24 10.81 5.81
CA HIS A 20 1.39 11.22 6.60
C HIS A 20 2.70 11.14 5.78
N VAL A 21 2.93 10.02 5.09
CA VAL A 21 4.10 9.86 4.20
C VAL A 21 4.09 10.89 3.07
N LYS A 22 2.94 11.10 2.43
CA LYS A 22 2.75 12.14 1.41
C LYS A 22 3.15 13.52 1.93
N THR A 23 2.66 13.92 3.09
CA THR A 23 2.96 15.23 3.68
C THR A 23 4.44 15.40 3.97
N LEU A 24 5.14 14.34 4.40
CA LEU A 24 6.58 14.38 4.59
C LEU A 24 7.34 14.52 3.26
N LEU A 25 6.96 13.76 2.24
CA LEU A 25 7.56 13.86 0.91
C LEU A 25 7.39 15.25 0.30
N GLU A 26 6.19 15.81 0.32
CA GLU A 26 5.91 17.16 -0.20
C GLU A 26 6.62 18.26 0.63
N LYS A 27 6.87 18.02 1.93
CA LYS A 27 7.63 18.94 2.78
C LYS A 27 9.11 18.97 2.43
N PHE A 28 9.74 17.80 2.21
CA PHE A 28 11.17 17.70 1.94
C PHE A 28 11.52 17.84 0.45
N TYR A 29 10.55 17.62 -0.45
CA TYR A 29 10.69 17.73 -1.91
C TYR A 29 9.53 18.55 -2.49
N PRO A 30 9.56 19.90 -2.38
CA PRO A 30 8.44 20.76 -2.76
C PRO A 30 8.02 20.69 -4.24
N GLU A 31 8.94 20.35 -5.13
CA GLU A 31 8.68 20.13 -6.56
C GLU A 31 8.10 18.75 -6.90
N CYS A 32 8.02 17.85 -5.91
CA CYS A 32 7.44 16.53 -6.05
C CYS A 32 5.92 16.60 -5.82
N ARG A 33 5.15 16.05 -6.78
CA ARG A 33 3.71 15.89 -6.63
C ARG A 33 3.40 14.46 -6.18
N VAL A 34 2.76 14.31 -5.03
CA VAL A 34 2.42 12.99 -4.49
C VAL A 34 0.92 12.70 -4.62
N GLU A 35 0.61 11.53 -5.18
CA GLU A 35 -0.74 11.04 -5.35
C GLU A 35 -0.96 9.72 -4.61
N LEU A 36 -2.10 9.59 -3.94
CA LEU A 36 -2.50 8.35 -3.30
C LEU A 36 -3.35 7.53 -4.28
N LEU A 37 -3.05 6.24 -4.38
CA LEU A 37 -3.77 5.26 -5.17
C LEU A 37 -4.40 4.21 -4.23
N PRO A 38 -5.64 4.43 -3.75
CA PRO A 38 -6.29 3.49 -2.85
C PRO A 38 -6.74 2.23 -3.58
N MET A 39 -6.22 1.08 -3.18
CA MET A 39 -6.51 -0.23 -3.74
C MET A 39 -7.39 -1.07 -2.80
N VAL A 40 -8.16 -2.00 -3.37
CA VAL A 40 -8.94 -2.98 -2.62
C VAL A 40 -8.16 -4.28 -2.61
N THR A 41 -7.81 -4.77 -1.42
CA THR A 41 -7.11 -6.05 -1.28
C THR A 41 -8.09 -7.20 -1.11
N GLN A 42 -7.65 -8.44 -1.36
CA GLN A 42 -8.45 -9.63 -1.01
C GLN A 42 -8.82 -9.66 0.48
N GLY A 43 -7.90 -9.25 1.36
CA GLY A 43 -8.17 -9.14 2.79
C GLY A 43 -9.28 -8.13 3.14
N ASP A 44 -9.45 -7.06 2.35
CA ASP A 44 -10.56 -6.11 2.53
C ASP A 44 -11.92 -6.70 2.13
N LYS A 45 -11.94 -7.70 1.25
CA LYS A 45 -13.17 -8.38 0.81
C LYS A 45 -13.60 -9.47 1.78
N ILE A 46 -12.68 -10.00 2.58
CA ILE A 46 -12.90 -11.12 3.49
C ILE A 46 -13.00 -10.62 4.93
N LEU A 47 -14.02 -9.79 5.21
CA LEU A 47 -14.29 -9.26 6.56
C LEU A 47 -15.12 -10.23 7.43
N ASN A 48 -15.82 -11.18 6.80
CA ASN A 48 -16.81 -12.04 7.46
C ASN A 48 -16.30 -13.44 7.83
N GLN A 49 -15.00 -13.72 7.65
CA GLN A 49 -14.41 -15.01 7.99
C GLN A 49 -13.18 -14.82 8.89
N PRO A 50 -12.99 -15.66 9.91
CA PRO A 50 -11.80 -15.63 10.75
C PRO A 50 -10.52 -15.74 9.89
N LEU A 51 -9.58 -14.79 10.04
CA LEU A 51 -8.34 -14.75 9.25
C LEU A 51 -7.55 -16.06 9.30
N ASN A 52 -7.58 -16.75 10.44
CA ASN A 52 -6.90 -18.05 10.64
C ASN A 52 -7.45 -19.17 9.74
N LYS A 53 -8.69 -19.06 9.23
CA LYS A 53 -9.27 -19.99 8.27
C LYS A 53 -8.97 -19.62 6.82
N VAL A 54 -8.63 -18.37 6.57
CA VAL A 54 -8.41 -17.82 5.21
C VAL A 54 -6.95 -17.92 4.80
N GLY A 55 -6.03 -18.09 5.76
CA GLY A 55 -4.71 -18.72 5.56
C GLY A 55 -4.04 -18.37 4.24
N GLY A 56 -3.70 -17.11 4.02
CA GLY A 56 -3.01 -16.66 2.81
C GLY A 56 -1.87 -15.72 3.17
N LYS A 57 -0.62 -16.10 2.86
CA LYS A 57 0.51 -15.17 2.84
C LYS A 57 0.12 -13.98 1.92
N GLY A 58 0.28 -12.74 2.40
CA GLY A 58 0.12 -11.54 1.57
C GLY A 58 -1.32 -11.06 1.29
N LEU A 59 -2.34 -11.49 2.05
CA LEU A 59 -3.75 -11.10 1.88
C LEU A 59 -4.00 -9.58 1.81
N PHE A 60 -3.13 -8.77 2.40
CA PHE A 60 -3.24 -7.30 2.44
C PHE A 60 -2.17 -6.58 1.63
N VAL A 61 -1.29 -7.33 0.95
CA VAL A 61 -0.06 -6.79 0.33
C VAL A 61 0.00 -7.11 -1.17
N LYS A 62 -0.55 -8.24 -1.58
CA LYS A 62 -0.49 -8.74 -2.97
C LYS A 62 -0.92 -7.72 -4.02
N GLU A 63 -2.04 -7.04 -3.81
CA GLU A 63 -2.53 -6.05 -4.79
C GLU A 63 -1.62 -4.80 -4.84
N LEU A 64 -1.02 -4.42 -3.71
CA LEU A 64 -0.09 -3.30 -3.64
C LEU A 64 1.23 -3.66 -4.34
N GLU A 65 1.78 -4.85 -4.09
CA GLU A 65 2.95 -5.41 -4.80
C GLU A 65 2.72 -5.51 -6.30
N GLN A 66 1.57 -6.02 -6.73
CA GLN A 66 1.20 -6.06 -8.14
C GLN A 66 1.14 -4.65 -8.76
N GLY A 67 0.67 -3.66 -8.00
CA GLY A 67 0.67 -2.26 -8.39
C GLY A 67 2.08 -1.70 -8.62
N LEU A 68 3.05 -2.12 -7.81
CA LEU A 68 4.46 -1.77 -7.97
C LEU A 68 5.08 -2.48 -9.19
N LEU A 69 4.92 -3.81 -9.28
CA LEU A 69 5.48 -4.62 -10.36
C LEU A 69 4.95 -4.22 -11.75
N SER A 70 3.70 -3.76 -11.82
CA SER A 70 3.08 -3.28 -13.07
C SER A 70 3.39 -1.81 -13.40
N GLY A 71 4.11 -1.09 -12.53
CA GLY A 71 4.39 0.33 -12.69
C GLY A 71 3.16 1.23 -12.57
N VAL A 72 2.07 0.74 -11.99
CA VAL A 72 0.87 1.53 -11.68
C VAL A 72 1.12 2.46 -10.49
N ALA A 73 1.91 2.01 -9.54
CA ALA A 73 2.40 2.77 -8.39
C ALA A 73 3.93 2.78 -8.35
N ASP A 74 4.49 3.78 -7.66
CA ASP A 74 5.93 3.96 -7.53
C ASP A 74 6.43 3.48 -6.16
N ILE A 75 5.61 3.64 -5.12
CA ILE A 75 5.88 3.12 -3.76
C ILE A 75 4.59 2.59 -3.12
N ALA A 76 4.71 1.74 -2.09
CA ALA A 76 3.59 1.28 -1.28
C ALA A 76 3.81 1.64 0.21
N VAL A 77 2.72 1.97 0.91
CA VAL A 77 2.76 2.28 2.36
C VAL A 77 1.98 1.22 3.14
N HIS A 78 2.62 0.66 4.16
CA HIS A 78 2.07 -0.41 4.99
C HIS A 78 2.34 -0.19 6.48
N SER A 79 1.51 -0.83 7.32
CA SER A 79 1.91 -1.12 8.69
C SER A 79 2.94 -2.23 8.69
N MET A 80 4.05 -2.05 9.41
CA MET A 80 5.18 -2.99 9.38
C MET A 80 4.78 -4.43 9.73
N LYS A 81 3.82 -4.63 10.64
CA LYS A 81 3.33 -5.95 11.04
C LYS A 81 2.71 -6.76 9.89
N ASP A 82 2.29 -6.07 8.82
CA ASP A 82 1.60 -6.67 7.67
C ASP A 82 2.57 -6.92 6.50
N VAL A 83 3.84 -6.51 6.61
CA VAL A 83 4.88 -6.74 5.57
C VAL A 83 5.32 -8.20 5.61
N PRO A 84 5.32 -8.93 4.47
CA PRO A 84 5.73 -10.32 4.44
C PRO A 84 7.23 -10.47 4.72
N VAL A 85 7.63 -11.66 5.19
CA VAL A 85 9.06 -11.98 5.43
C VAL A 85 9.80 -12.25 4.11
N GLU A 86 9.08 -12.73 3.11
CA GLU A 86 9.58 -13.00 1.76
C GLU A 86 9.02 -11.94 0.81
N PHE A 87 9.89 -11.38 -0.03
CA PHE A 87 9.52 -10.42 -1.06
C PHE A 87 9.53 -11.11 -2.43
N PRO A 88 8.70 -10.67 -3.40
CA PRO A 88 8.80 -11.14 -4.77
C PRO A 88 10.15 -10.78 -5.38
N ASP A 89 10.62 -11.58 -6.35
CA ASP A 89 11.81 -11.25 -7.14
C ASP A 89 11.55 -9.94 -7.92
N GLY A 90 12.36 -8.91 -7.68
CA GLY A 90 12.19 -7.57 -8.28
C GLY A 90 12.76 -6.45 -7.44
#